data_AF-A0A6G5AGC3-F1
#
_entry.id   AF-A0A6G5AGC3-F1
#
_cell.length_a   1.000
_cell.length_b   1.000
_cell.length_c   1.000
_cell.angle_alpha   90.00
_cell.angle_beta   90.00
_cell.angle_gamma   90.00
#
_symmetry.space_group_name_H-M   'P 1'
#
loop_
_entity.id
_entity.type
_entity.pdbx_description
1 polymer ?
#
loop_
_entity_poly.entity_id
_entity_poly.type
_entity_poly.pdbx_seq_one_letter_code
_entity_poly.pdbx_strand_id
1 'polypeptide(L)'
;MKASNATDKIELVELSRLINRRKIADIRSYNVKRVEQAENNGRSLKAVKADLCIGENLMYALRNKEGNVITNMHRIVEMAKEFYRELYSSQKNQDDIVKTSMDQRNVTSYQL
;
A
#
# COMPACT_ATOMS: atom_id res chain seq x y z
N MET A 1 -16.64 -2.07 -6.35
CA MET A 1 -17.76 -1.19 -5.96
C MET A 1 -18.22 -0.42 -7.19
N LYS A 2 -19.50 -0.50 -7.57
CA LYS A 2 -20.05 0.31 -8.66
C LYS A 2 -20.43 1.67 -8.07
N ALA A 3 -19.86 2.76 -8.60
CA ALA A 3 -20.24 4.12 -8.22
C ALA A 3 -21.70 4.35 -8.63
N SER A 4 -22.57 4.62 -7.65
CA SER A 4 -24.02 4.74 -7.83
C SER A 4 -24.44 6.10 -8.39
N ASN A 5 -23.68 7.17 -8.14
CA ASN A 5 -24.01 8.53 -8.58
C ASN A 5 -23.10 9.04 -9.72
N ALA A 6 -23.61 9.97 -10.54
CA ALA A 6 -22.87 10.53 -11.67
C ALA A 6 -21.64 11.33 -11.24
N THR A 7 -21.74 12.06 -10.12
CA THR A 7 -20.64 12.82 -9.51
C THR A 7 -19.50 11.91 -9.07
N ASP A 8 -19.81 10.83 -8.34
CA ASP A 8 -18.83 9.84 -7.89
C ASP A 8 -18.04 9.21 -9.05
N LYS A 9 -18.68 9.04 -10.22
CA LYS A 9 -18.01 8.55 -11.42
C LYS A 9 -17.02 9.55 -11.99
N ILE A 10 -17.35 10.85 -11.94
CA ILE A 10 -16.46 11.93 -12.39
C ILE A 10 -15.25 12.01 -11.46
N GLU A 11 -15.48 12.04 -10.15
CA GLU A 11 -14.42 12.06 -9.13
C GLU A 11 -13.48 10.86 -9.25
N LEU A 12 -14.03 9.65 -9.46
CA LEU A 12 -13.24 8.44 -9.67
C LEU A 12 -12.34 8.54 -10.90
N VAL A 13 -12.86 9.11 -12.00
CA VAL A 13 -12.09 9.31 -13.24
C VAL A 13 -10.98 10.34 -13.02
N GLU A 14 -11.27 11.45 -12.34
CA GLU A 14 -10.29 12.48 -12.03
C GLU A 14 -9.17 11.97 -11.12
N LEU A 15 -9.54 11.22 -10.08
CA LEU A 15 -8.60 10.57 -9.17
C LEU A 15 -7.74 9.56 -9.94
N SER A 16 -8.33 8.72 -10.80
CA SER A 16 -7.61 7.76 -11.62
C SER A 16 -6.63 8.45 -12.58
N ARG A 17 -7.02 9.57 -13.18
CA ARG A 17 -6.14 10.39 -14.03
C ARG A 17 -4.99 10.97 -13.22
N LEU A 18 -5.25 11.47 -12.02
CA LEU A 18 -4.22 12.02 -11.13
C LEU A 18 -3.21 10.94 -10.72
N ILE A 19 -3.69 9.77 -10.29
CA ILE A 19 -2.87 8.61 -9.92
C ILE A 19 -2.00 8.18 -11.10
N ASN A 20 -2.59 8.02 -12.29
CA ASN A 20 -1.85 7.61 -13.47
C ASN A 20 -0.77 8.63 -13.87
N ARG A 21 -1.07 9.93 -13.78
CA ARG A 21 -0.08 11.00 -14.03
C ARG A 21 1.11 10.90 -13.07
N ARG A 22 0.84 10.75 -11.76
CA ARG A 22 1.89 10.61 -10.74
C ARG A 22 2.71 9.33 -10.95
N LYS A 23 2.05 8.20 -11.20
CA LYS A 23 2.70 6.92 -11.50
C LYS A 23 3.67 7.04 -12.69
N ILE A 24 3.23 7.67 -13.78
CA ILE A 24 4.08 7.85 -14.97
C ILE A 24 5.27 8.76 -14.66
N ALA A 25 5.06 9.85 -13.91
CA ALA A 25 6.13 10.76 -13.50
C ALA A 25 7.18 10.04 -12.64
N ASP A 26 6.74 9.23 -11.67
CA ASP A 26 7.62 8.47 -10.79
C ASP A 26 8.43 7.43 -11.58
N ILE A 27 7.80 6.69 -12.49
CA ILE A 27 8.50 5.73 -13.38
C ILE A 27 9.56 6.45 -14.22
N ARG A 28 9.23 7.61 -14.79
CA ARG A 28 10.18 8.39 -15.59
C ARG A 28 11.35 8.89 -14.75
N SER A 29 11.08 9.44 -13.57
CA SER A 29 12.11 9.91 -12.64
C SER A 29 13.06 8.78 -12.22
N TYR A 30 12.51 7.61 -11.89
CA TYR A 30 13.29 6.44 -11.56
C TYR A 30 14.18 5.98 -12.72
N ASN A 31 13.62 5.90 -13.94
CA ASN A 31 14.37 5.47 -15.12
C ASN A 31 15.51 6.44 -15.47
N VAL A 32 15.27 7.75 -15.40
CA VAL A 32 16.32 8.78 -15.61
C VAL A 32 17.44 8.61 -14.58
N LYS A 33 17.09 8.51 -13.29
CA LYS A 33 18.08 8.31 -12.22
C LYS A 33 18.93 7.05 -12.43
N ARG A 34 18.33 5.96 -12.91
CA ARG A 34 19.04 4.70 -13.20
C ARG A 34 20.00 4.84 -14.38
N VAL A 35 19.65 5.62 -15.40
CA VAL A 35 20.52 5.91 -16.54
C VAL A 35 21.68 6.81 -16.10
N GLU A 36 21.42 7.88 -15.35
CA GLU A 36 22.48 8.76 -14.79
C GLU A 36 23.46 7.98 -13.91
N GLN A 37 22.96 7.10 -13.04
CA GLN A 37 23.82 6.22 -12.24
C GLN A 37 24.66 5.28 -13.11
N ALA A 38 24.16 4.82 -14.24
CA ALA A 38 24.91 3.94 -15.11
C ALA A 38 26.03 4.67 -15.85
N GLU A 39 25.74 5.89 -16.33
CA GLU A 39 26.72 6.78 -16.93
C GLU A 39 27.86 7.07 -15.94
N ASN A 40 27.53 7.49 -14.72
CA ASN A 40 28.51 7.77 -13.67
C ASN A 40 29.36 6.55 -13.28
N ASN A 41 28.80 5.34 -13.36
CA ASN A 41 29.49 4.10 -13.01
C ASN A 41 30.15 3.40 -14.21
N GLY A 42 30.14 4.00 -15.41
CA GLY A 42 30.67 3.37 -16.63
C GLY A 42 29.97 2.07 -17.03
N ARG A 43 28.72 1.85 -16.60
CA ARG A 43 27.95 0.64 -16.90
C ARG A 43 27.28 0.77 -18.27
N SER A 44 27.26 -0.33 -19.02
CA SER A 44 26.59 -0.36 -20.32
C SER A 44 25.06 -0.28 -20.18
N LEU A 45 24.41 0.40 -21.12
CA LEU A 45 22.94 0.53 -21.15
C LEU A 45 22.23 -0.84 -21.21
N LYS A 46 22.86 -1.84 -21.84
CA LYS A 46 22.35 -3.22 -21.89
C LYS A 46 22.27 -3.85 -20.50
N ALA A 47 23.27 -3.63 -19.65
CA ALA A 47 23.25 -4.13 -18.27
C ALA A 47 22.16 -3.45 -17.43
N VAL A 48 21.97 -2.13 -17.61
CA VAL A 48 20.91 -1.37 -16.93
C VAL A 48 19.52 -1.86 -17.34
N LYS A 49 19.32 -2.12 -18.64
CA LYS A 49 18.06 -2.67 -19.16
C LYS A 49 17.79 -4.07 -18.62
N ALA A 50 18.81 -4.92 -18.52
CA ALA A 50 18.66 -6.25 -17.91
C ALA A 50 18.26 -6.15 -16.43
N ASP A 51 18.92 -5.27 -15.66
CA ASP A 51 18.55 -4.99 -14.26
C ASP A 51 17.11 -4.46 -14.15
N LEU A 52 16.68 -3.61 -15.09
CA LEU A 52 15.31 -3.07 -15.16
C LEU A 52 14.26 -4.11 -15.55
N CYS A 53 14.55 -5.06 -16.44
CA CYS A 53 13.62 -6.14 -16.80
C CYS A 53 13.49 -7.20 -15.70
N ILE A 54 14.57 -7.50 -14.97
CA ILE A 54 14.49 -8.27 -13.71
C ILE A 54 13.62 -7.48 -12.71
N GLY A 55 13.70 -6.16 -12.82
CA GLY A 55 12.86 -5.15 -12.20
C GLY A 55 11.46 -4.90 -12.81
N GLU A 56 10.90 -5.76 -13.67
CA GLU A 56 9.48 -5.67 -14.11
C GLU A 56 8.55 -6.82 -13.64
N ASN A 57 9.07 -7.95 -13.11
CA ASN A 57 8.29 -9.14 -12.71
C ASN A 57 8.08 -9.42 -11.20
N LEU A 58 8.57 -8.58 -10.29
CA LEU A 58 8.56 -8.75 -8.82
C LEU A 58 8.05 -7.48 -8.15
N MET A 59 6.75 -7.42 -7.83
CA MET A 59 6.07 -6.46 -6.93
C MET A 59 6.97 -5.36 -6.31
N TYR A 60 6.99 -4.16 -6.92
CA TYR A 60 8.23 -3.37 -7.02
C TYR A 60 8.70 -2.49 -5.88
N ALA A 61 7.86 -2.19 -4.91
CA ALA A 61 8.27 -1.35 -3.79
C ALA A 61 7.09 -1.22 -2.85
N LEU A 62 7.30 -1.49 -1.57
CA LEU A 62 6.35 -1.12 -0.53
C LEU A 62 7.01 -0.06 0.35
N ARG A 63 6.31 1.05 0.62
CA ARG A 63 6.76 1.96 1.68
C ARG A 63 6.47 1.32 3.03
N ASN A 64 7.46 1.33 3.90
CA ASN A 64 7.29 0.92 5.29
C ASN A 64 6.65 2.05 6.12
N LYS A 65 6.41 1.78 7.41
CA LYS A 65 5.77 2.74 8.34
C LYS A 65 6.62 3.98 8.55
N GLU A 66 7.94 3.85 8.42
CA GLU A 66 8.91 4.95 8.52
C GLU A 66 9.04 5.74 7.20
N GLY A 67 8.29 5.37 6.16
CA GLY A 67 8.26 6.05 4.87
C GLY A 67 9.38 5.63 3.90
N ASN A 68 10.24 4.69 4.28
CA ASN A 68 11.32 4.13 3.46
C ASN A 68 10.77 3.13 2.44
N VAL A 69 11.38 3.10 1.25
CA VAL A 69 11.00 2.21 0.15
C VAL A 69 11.69 0.86 0.31
N ILE A 70 10.93 -0.21 0.49
CA ILE A 70 11.39 -1.59 0.55
C ILE A 70 11.16 -2.26 -0.81
N THR A 71 12.21 -2.76 -1.43
CA THR A 71 12.18 -3.46 -2.73
C THR A 71 12.44 -4.96 -2.61
N ASN A 72 12.83 -5.44 -1.43
CA ASN A 72 13.08 -6.85 -1.18
C ASN A 72 11.76 -7.61 -0.93
N MET A 73 11.44 -8.61 -1.76
CA MET A 73 10.18 -9.36 -1.69
C MET A 73 9.92 -10.00 -0.32
N HIS A 74 10.93 -10.59 0.32
CA HIS A 74 10.77 -11.19 1.65
C HIS A 74 10.34 -10.13 2.68
N ARG A 75 10.98 -8.96 2.65
CA ARG A 75 10.62 -7.82 3.51
C ARG A 75 9.24 -7.26 3.18
N ILE A 76 8.84 -7.23 1.91
CA ILE A 76 7.50 -6.80 1.49
C ILE A 76 6.43 -7.75 2.03
N VAL A 77 6.66 -9.07 1.95
CA VAL A 77 5.75 -10.09 2.48
C VAL A 77 5.60 -9.98 4.01
N GLU A 78 6.70 -9.75 4.73
CA GLU A 78 6.64 -9.54 6.19
C GLU A 78 5.86 -8.28 6.56
N MET A 79 6.08 -7.17 5.85
CA MET A 79 5.29 -5.95 6.03
C MET A 79 3.79 -6.18 5.79
N ALA A 80 3.44 -6.94 4.74
CA ALA A 80 2.05 -7.27 4.46
C ALA A 80 1.44 -8.14 5.57
N LYS A 81 2.19 -9.12 6.10
CA LYS A 81 1.76 -9.95 7.23
C LYS A 81 1.50 -9.10 8.47
N GLU A 82 2.41 -8.21 8.83
CA GLU A 82 2.25 -7.31 9.99
C GLU A 82 1.04 -6.41 9.83
N PHE A 83 0.85 -5.82 8.64
CA PHE A 83 -0.31 -4.98 8.35
C PHE A 83 -1.64 -5.72 8.59
N TYR A 84 -1.79 -6.92 8.01
CA TYR A 84 -3.03 -7.69 8.20
C TYR A 84 -3.19 -8.19 9.64
N ARG A 85 -2.08 -8.53 10.32
CA ARG A 85 -2.10 -8.88 11.74
C ARG A 85 -2.65 -7.72 12.57
N GLU A 86 -2.18 -6.49 12.36
CA GLU A 86 -2.67 -5.31 13.06
C GLU A 86 -4.14 -5.01 12.74
N LEU A 87 -4.49 -5.05 11.46
CA LEU A 87 -5.86 -4.79 10.99
C LEU A 87 -6.88 -5.70 11.68
N TYR A 88 -6.60 -7.00 11.73
CA TYR A 88 -7.52 -7.98 12.32
C TYR A 88 -7.34 -8.17 13.83
N SER A 89 -6.21 -7.74 14.42
CA SER A 89 -6.05 -7.74 15.89
C SER A 89 -6.77 -6.55 16.55
N SER A 90 -6.88 -5.42 15.85
CA SER A 90 -7.63 -4.25 16.33
C SER A 90 -9.15 -4.52 16.42
N GLN A 91 -9.68 -5.32 15.50
CA GLN A 91 -11.11 -5.68 15.45
C GLN A 91 -11.55 -6.53 16.67
N LYS A 92 -10.68 -7.42 17.16
CA LYS A 92 -10.97 -8.24 18.36
C LYS A 92 -11.24 -7.39 19.60
N ASN A 93 -10.54 -6.28 19.76
CA ASN A 93 -10.73 -5.40 20.92
C ASN A 93 -12.07 -4.65 20.86
N GLN A 94 -12.58 -4.29 19.67
CA GLN A 94 -13.91 -3.67 19.57
C GLN A 94 -15.04 -4.66 19.82
N ASP A 95 -14.92 -5.89 19.31
CA ASP A 95 -15.93 -6.93 19.54
C ASP A 95 -15.98 -7.36 21.02
N ASP A 96 -14.84 -7.37 21.73
CA ASP A 96 -14.78 -7.68 23.16
C ASP A 96 -15.26 -6.52 24.05
N ILE A 97 -15.05 -5.25 23.64
CA ILE A 97 -15.64 -4.07 24.30
C ILE A 97 -17.16 -4.04 24.11
N VAL A 98 -17.66 -4.40 22.92
CA VAL A 98 -19.11 -4.48 22.66
C VAL A 98 -19.75 -5.62 23.47
N LYS A 99 -19.10 -6.78 23.61
CA LYS A 99 -19.60 -7.88 24.46
C LYS A 99 -19.62 -7.50 25.94
N THR A 100 -18.55 -6.87 26.45
CA THR A 100 -18.47 -6.45 27.86
C THR A 100 -19.50 -5.36 28.20
N SER A 101 -19.80 -4.46 27.26
CA SER A 101 -20.82 -3.41 27.41
C SER A 101 -22.27 -3.87 27.15
N MET A 102 -22.47 -5.09 26.66
CA MET A 102 -23.78 -5.75 26.61
C MET A 102 -24.04 -6.59 27.86
N ASP A 103 -23.02 -7.21 28.47
CA ASP A 103 -23.18 -7.93 29.74
C ASP A 103 -23.52 -6.99 30.91
N GLN A 104 -22.94 -5.78 30.96
CA GLN A 104 -23.24 -4.81 32.03
C GLN A 104 -24.65 -4.20 31.94
N ARG A 105 -25.31 -4.24 30.78
CA ARG A 105 -26.69 -3.73 30.60
C ARG A 105 -27.78 -4.74 30.98
N ASN A 106 -27.43 -6.01 31.14
CA ASN A 106 -28.38 -7.06 31.56
C ASN A 106 -28.47 -7.25 33.08
N VAL A 107 -27.58 -6.63 33.87
CA VAL A 107 -27.61 -6.76 35.34
C VAL A 107 -28.51 -5.69 35.99
N THR A 108 -28.72 -4.54 35.35
CA THR A 108 -29.48 -3.41 35.92
C THR A 108 -31.00 -3.48 35.72
N SER A 109 -31.52 -4.48 35.00
CA SER A 109 -32.96 -4.62 34.73
C SER A 109 -33.72 -5.51 35.73
N TYR A 110 -33.06 -6.02 36.77
CA TYR A 110 -33.67 -6.87 37.81
C TYR A 110 -33.43 -6.35 39.24
N GLN A 111 -33.67 -5.07 39.48
CA GLN A 111 -33.93 -4.61 40.85
C GLN A 111 -35.26 -3.83 40.87
N LEU A 112 -36.23 -4.49 41.49
CA LEU A 112 -37.58 -4.02 41.85
C LEU A 112 -37.56 -2.71 42.64
#